data_AF-A0A2D7TB60-F1
#
_entry.id   AF-A0A2D7TB60-F1
#
_cell.length_a   1.000
_cell.length_b   1.000
_cell.length_c   1.000
_cell.angle_alpha   90.00
_cell.angle_beta   90.00
_cell.angle_gamma   90.00
#
_symmetry.space_group_name_H-M   'P 1'
#
loop_
_entity.id
_entity.type
_entity.pdbx_description
1 polymer ?
#
loop_
_entity_poly.entity_id
_entity_poly.type
_entity_poly.pdbx_seq_one_letter_code
_entity_poly.pdbx_strand_id
1 'polypeptide(L)'
;MPNLNFPLMIKFSNLMDCESFMVESNQVESFLSDNCPPMSIYETLYAFRDSFGKFMGTEGTHPWSQGFPLTTPLEKFGGPELPPSIDVTWEDRFYPKAWGHPLLRETITNYYNTYYNCNITPENVMIFAGGRQGIFSVLAFLKKNVQIRIGNV
;
A
#
# COMPACT_ATOMS: atom_id res chain seq x y z
N MET A 1 39.93 -16.02 30.16
CA MET A 1 39.76 -15.63 28.74
C MET A 1 38.87 -16.66 28.05
N PRO A 2 38.06 -16.33 27.03
CA PRO A 2 37.74 -15.00 26.52
C PRO A 2 36.24 -14.74 26.25
N ASN A 3 35.92 -13.46 26.13
CA ASN A 3 34.76 -12.92 25.42
C ASN A 3 34.70 -13.47 24.00
N LEU A 4 33.56 -13.99 23.55
CA LEU A 4 33.30 -14.19 22.12
C LEU A 4 32.33 -13.12 21.62
N ASN A 5 32.94 -12.08 21.08
CA ASN A 5 32.38 -11.11 20.16
C ASN A 5 32.24 -11.84 18.81
N PHE A 6 31.04 -11.93 18.23
CA PHE A 6 30.84 -12.48 16.89
C PHE A 6 30.85 -11.34 15.86
N PRO A 7 31.88 -11.21 15.00
CA PRO A 7 31.82 -10.29 13.87
C PRO A 7 31.09 -11.00 12.72
N LEU A 8 29.97 -10.45 12.29
CA LEU A 8 29.32 -10.83 11.04
C LEU A 8 30.15 -10.25 9.88
N MET A 9 31.07 -11.06 9.36
CA MET A 9 31.84 -10.74 8.15
C MET A 9 31.06 -11.27 6.95
N ILE A 10 30.38 -10.39 6.22
CA ILE A 10 30.07 -10.63 4.81
C ILE A 10 30.83 -9.57 4.01
N LYS A 11 32.01 -9.98 3.54
CA LYS A 11 32.76 -9.28 2.49
C LYS A 11 32.04 -9.52 1.16
N PHE A 12 31.51 -8.47 0.56
CA PHE A 12 31.38 -8.41 -0.90
C PHE A 12 32.55 -7.57 -1.42
N SER A 13 33.42 -8.22 -2.17
CA SER A 13 34.63 -7.67 -2.78
C SER A 13 34.29 -6.62 -3.82
N ASN A 14 34.87 -5.42 -3.65
CA ASN A 14 35.01 -4.41 -4.69
C ASN A 14 35.73 -4.99 -5.92
N LEU A 15 35.21 -4.71 -7.11
CA LEU A 15 36.00 -4.68 -8.33
C LEU A 15 35.36 -3.71 -9.33
N MET A 16 35.83 -2.48 -9.30
CA MET A 16 36.16 -1.62 -10.46
C MET A 16 36.64 -0.28 -9.90
N ASP A 17 37.97 -0.12 -9.89
CA ASP A 17 38.65 1.14 -9.65
C ASP A 17 38.30 2.13 -10.77
N CYS A 18 37.77 3.30 -10.40
CA CYS A 18 37.86 4.50 -11.22
C CYS A 18 38.16 5.68 -10.29
N GLU A 19 39.22 6.39 -10.63
CA GLU A 19 39.97 7.31 -9.79
C GLU A 19 39.14 8.46 -9.18
N SER A 20 39.46 8.71 -7.90
CA SER A 20 39.37 9.97 -7.16
C SER A 20 38.69 11.18 -7.82
N PHE A 21 37.47 11.47 -7.38
CA PHE A 21 37.00 12.84 -7.20
C PHE A 21 36.19 12.89 -5.90
N MET A 22 36.81 13.35 -4.82
CA MET A 22 36.13 13.67 -3.57
C MET A 22 35.24 14.90 -3.82
N VAL A 23 34.03 14.68 -4.31
CA VAL A 23 32.94 15.63 -4.10
C VAL A 23 32.45 15.35 -2.70
N GLU A 24 32.74 16.26 -1.77
CA GLU A 24 32.09 16.30 -0.46
C GLU A 24 30.59 16.49 -0.74
N SER A 25 29.87 15.37 -0.83
CA SER A 25 28.43 15.37 -1.04
C SER A 25 27.82 15.88 0.24
N ASN A 26 27.49 17.17 0.27
CA ASN A 26 26.42 17.66 1.12
C ASN A 26 25.16 16.87 0.72
N GLN A 27 24.96 15.69 1.33
CA GLN A 27 23.75 14.91 1.16
C GLN A 27 22.63 15.73 1.75
N VAL A 28 21.96 16.49 0.88
CA VAL A 28 20.67 17.07 1.18
C VAL A 28 19.77 15.88 1.50
N GLU A 29 19.22 15.83 2.73
CA GLU A 29 18.20 14.83 3.08
C GLU A 29 17.04 14.97 2.09
N SER A 30 17.05 14.10 1.09
CA SER A 30 15.95 13.94 0.15
C SER A 30 14.96 12.96 0.75
N PHE A 31 13.67 13.17 0.53
CA PHE A 31 12.66 12.14 0.84
C PHE A 31 12.95 10.82 0.09
N LEU A 32 13.73 10.89 -1.00
CA LEU A 32 14.25 9.77 -1.78
C LEU A 32 15.63 9.30 -1.32
N SER A 33 16.05 9.59 -0.08
CA SER A 33 17.32 9.07 0.42
C SER A 33 17.31 7.54 0.44
N ASP A 34 18.47 6.93 0.17
CA ASP A 34 18.66 5.46 0.22
C ASP A 34 18.45 4.89 1.64
N ASN A 35 18.31 5.75 2.65
CA ASN A 35 18.05 5.40 4.05
C ASN A 35 16.56 5.42 4.41
N CYS A 36 15.66 5.08 3.48
CA CYS A 36 14.24 4.91 3.80
C CYS A 36 14.02 3.49 4.36
N PRO A 37 13.70 3.32 5.66
CA PRO A 37 13.40 2.00 6.19
C PRO A 37 12.19 1.39 5.48
N PRO A 38 12.04 0.05 5.45
CA PRO A 38 10.86 -0.57 4.88
C PRO A 38 9.59 -0.02 5.55
N MET A 39 8.46 -0.03 4.83
CA MET A 39 7.18 0.28 5.49
C MET A 39 6.98 -0.67 6.68
N SER A 40 6.45 -0.16 7.79
CA SER A 40 6.36 -0.86 9.09
C SER A 40 5.79 -2.28 9.02
N ILE A 41 4.87 -2.53 8.09
CA ILE A 41 4.31 -3.86 7.85
C ILE A 41 5.36 -4.86 7.34
N TYR A 42 6.28 -4.43 6.49
CA TYR A 42 7.39 -5.24 6.00
C TYR A 42 8.50 -5.37 7.03
N GLU A 43 8.78 -4.32 7.81
CA GLU A 43 9.71 -4.42 8.95
C GLU A 43 9.26 -5.51 9.92
N THR A 44 7.97 -5.57 10.23
CA THR A 44 7.39 -6.61 11.08
C THR A 44 7.61 -8.00 10.48
N LEU A 45 7.42 -8.15 9.16
CA LEU A 45 7.63 -9.42 8.47
C LEU A 45 9.09 -9.86 8.49
N TYR A 46 10.03 -8.93 8.30
CA TYR A 46 11.45 -9.22 8.35
C TYR A 46 11.90 -9.56 9.77
N ALA A 47 11.52 -8.77 10.76
CA ALA A 47 11.83 -9.04 12.17
C ALA A 47 11.28 -10.39 12.65
N PHE A 48 10.07 -10.76 12.22
CA PHE A 48 9.50 -12.08 12.51
C PHE A 48 10.33 -13.20 11.87
N ARG A 49 10.67 -13.06 10.58
CA ARG A 49 11.49 -14.05 9.89
C ARG A 49 12.84 -14.25 10.57
N ASP A 50 13.50 -13.16 10.95
CA ASP A 50 14.82 -13.20 11.59
C ASP A 50 14.76 -13.86 12.97
N SER A 51 13.67 -13.65 13.71
CA SER A 51 13.47 -14.21 15.05
C SER A 51 13.08 -15.69 15.04
N PHE A 52 12.24 -16.12 14.08
CA PHE A 52 11.64 -17.45 14.08
C PHE A 52 12.17 -18.38 12.98
N GLY A 53 13.04 -17.87 12.09
CA GLY A 53 13.60 -18.63 10.96
C GLY A 53 12.59 -19.02 9.89
N LYS A 54 11.35 -18.51 9.95
CA LYS A 54 10.25 -18.86 9.04
C LYS A 54 9.37 -17.66 8.74
N PHE A 55 8.60 -17.76 7.66
CA PHE A 55 7.66 -16.71 7.25
C PHE A 55 6.50 -16.55 8.26
N MET A 56 6.00 -15.32 8.41
CA MET A 56 4.81 -15.01 9.23
C MET A 56 3.54 -15.36 8.45
N GLY A 57 3.29 -16.64 8.28
CA GLY A 57 2.18 -17.16 7.49
C GLY A 57 2.31 -18.67 7.26
N THR A 58 1.34 -19.22 6.54
CA THR A 58 1.44 -20.57 5.99
C THR A 58 1.91 -20.46 4.54
N GLU A 59 2.74 -21.40 4.08
CA GLU A 59 3.15 -21.44 2.67
C GLU A 59 1.92 -21.51 1.75
N GLY A 60 1.93 -20.72 0.67
CA GLY A 60 0.78 -20.56 -0.21
C GLY A 60 -0.32 -19.60 0.30
N THR A 61 -0.13 -18.97 1.46
CA THR A 61 -1.06 -17.95 2.00
C THR A 61 -0.39 -16.57 2.13
N HIS A 62 -1.20 -15.52 2.22
CA HIS A 62 -0.71 -14.17 2.47
C HIS A 62 -0.12 -14.04 3.89
N PRO A 63 0.90 -13.19 4.08
CA PRO A 63 1.43 -12.90 5.40
C PRO A 63 0.34 -12.43 6.36
N TRP A 64 0.33 -12.96 7.58
CA TRP A 64 -0.72 -12.66 8.56
C TRP A 64 -0.76 -11.20 9.02
N SER A 65 0.34 -10.46 8.86
CA SER A 65 0.37 -9.03 9.18
C SER A 65 -0.35 -8.16 8.14
N GLN A 66 -0.63 -8.68 6.94
CA GLN A 66 -1.21 -7.93 5.83
C GLN A 66 -2.71 -8.14 5.72
N GLY A 67 -3.45 -7.03 5.76
CA GLY A 67 -4.87 -7.02 5.39
C GLY A 67 -5.00 -7.28 3.89
N PHE A 68 -5.31 -8.52 3.51
CA PHE A 68 -5.60 -8.91 2.14
C PHE A 68 -7.09 -9.27 2.01
N PRO A 69 -7.78 -8.86 0.93
CA PRO A 69 -9.16 -9.26 0.70
C PRO A 69 -9.26 -10.78 0.62
N LEU A 70 -10.30 -11.35 1.22
CA LEU A 70 -10.54 -12.79 1.15
C LEU A 70 -10.76 -13.21 -0.31
N THR A 71 -10.00 -14.20 -0.77
CA THR A 71 -10.14 -14.82 -2.09
C THR A 71 -11.07 -16.03 -2.07
N THR A 72 -11.77 -16.23 -0.96
CA THR A 72 -12.76 -17.29 -0.75
C THR A 72 -14.11 -16.69 -0.40
N PRO A 73 -15.23 -17.19 -0.96
CA PRO A 73 -16.57 -16.75 -0.59
C PRO A 73 -16.84 -16.88 0.91
N LEU A 74 -17.64 -15.97 1.46
CA LEU A 74 -18.10 -16.03 2.85
C LEU A 74 -19.32 -16.95 2.96
N GLU A 75 -19.12 -18.26 2.82
CA GLU A 75 -20.21 -19.27 2.77
C GLU A 75 -21.17 -19.17 3.98
N LYS A 76 -20.61 -19.02 5.19
CA LYS A 76 -21.38 -18.91 6.44
C LYS A 76 -22.36 -17.72 6.46
N PHE A 77 -22.05 -16.65 5.73
CA PHE A 77 -22.84 -15.42 5.72
C PHE A 77 -23.61 -15.23 4.41
N GLY A 78 -23.66 -16.26 3.55
CA GLY A 78 -24.28 -16.15 2.23
C GLY A 78 -23.62 -15.09 1.35
N GLY A 79 -22.28 -14.97 1.44
CA GLY A 79 -21.54 -14.03 0.61
C GLY A 79 -21.69 -14.32 -0.89
N PRO A 80 -21.60 -13.30 -1.76
CA PRO A 80 -21.70 -13.49 -3.20
C PRO A 80 -20.56 -14.36 -3.73
N GLU A 81 -20.84 -15.10 -4.81
CA GLU A 81 -19.80 -15.84 -5.53
C GLU A 81 -18.78 -14.85 -6.13
N LEU A 82 -17.50 -15.26 -6.11
CA LEU A 82 -16.46 -14.51 -6.78
C LEU A 82 -16.57 -14.73 -8.29
N PRO A 83 -16.50 -13.67 -9.12
CA PRO A 83 -16.51 -13.85 -10.56
C PRO A 83 -15.29 -14.70 -10.99
N PRO A 84 -15.49 -15.75 -11.80
CA PRO A 84 -14.39 -16.64 -12.19
C PRO A 84 -13.40 -15.97 -13.15
N SER A 85 -13.85 -14.96 -13.89
CA SER A 85 -13.05 -14.13 -14.77
C SER A 85 -13.68 -12.75 -14.92
N ILE A 86 -12.87 -11.78 -15.34
CA ILE A 86 -13.33 -10.46 -15.79
C ILE A 86 -12.75 -10.28 -17.19
N ASP A 87 -13.63 -10.19 -18.18
CA ASP A 87 -13.20 -9.90 -19.55
C ASP A 87 -12.88 -8.41 -19.66
N VAL A 88 -11.69 -8.11 -20.19
CA VAL A 88 -11.23 -6.73 -20.41
C VAL A 88 -11.19 -6.49 -21.91
N THR A 89 -12.03 -5.58 -22.39
CA THR A 89 -12.09 -5.21 -23.80
C THR A 89 -11.04 -4.15 -24.13
N TRP A 90 -11.00 -3.69 -25.38
CA TRP A 90 -10.07 -2.63 -25.77
C TRP A 90 -10.57 -1.25 -25.35
N GLU A 91 -11.88 -1.06 -25.22
CA GLU A 91 -12.51 0.16 -24.69
C GLU A 91 -12.17 0.38 -23.22
N ASP A 92 -12.05 -0.68 -22.43
CA ASP A 92 -11.64 -0.61 -21.01
C ASP A 92 -10.22 -0.05 -20.82
N ARG A 93 -9.41 -0.03 -21.88
CA ARG A 93 -8.04 0.51 -21.87
C ARG A 93 -7.99 2.01 -22.17
N PHE A 94 -9.11 2.63 -22.45
CA PHE A 94 -9.17 4.07 -22.63
C PHE A 94 -8.91 4.81 -21.31
N TYR A 95 -8.35 6.02 -21.43
CA TYR A 95 -8.22 6.88 -20.28
C TYR A 95 -9.60 7.17 -19.69
N PRO A 96 -9.79 6.93 -18.38
CA PRO A 96 -11.03 7.30 -17.72
C PRO A 96 -11.15 8.83 -17.67
N LYS A 97 -12.37 9.32 -17.41
CA LYS A 97 -12.54 10.73 -17.05
C LYS A 97 -11.76 11.01 -15.76
N ALA A 98 -11.30 12.26 -15.60
CA ALA A 98 -10.55 12.68 -14.41
C ALA A 98 -11.30 12.40 -13.09
N TRP A 99 -12.63 12.36 -13.14
CA TRP A 99 -13.52 12.07 -12.02
C TRP A 99 -14.00 10.61 -11.95
N GLY A 100 -13.55 9.75 -12.85
CA GLY A 100 -13.88 8.33 -12.92
C GLY A 100 -14.92 7.96 -13.99
N HIS A 101 -15.20 6.67 -14.13
CA HIS A 101 -16.20 6.18 -15.08
C HIS A 101 -17.64 6.48 -14.57
N PRO A 102 -18.57 7.00 -15.40
CA PRO A 102 -19.94 7.32 -14.97
C PRO A 102 -20.66 6.14 -14.32
N LEU A 103 -20.62 4.98 -14.96
CA LEU A 103 -21.27 3.76 -14.45
C LEU A 103 -20.74 3.34 -13.08
N LEU A 104 -19.43 3.52 -12.84
CA LEU A 104 -18.81 3.20 -11.56
C LEU A 104 -19.30 4.15 -10.45
N ARG A 105 -19.40 5.45 -10.75
CA ARG A 105 -19.91 6.45 -9.79
C ARG A 105 -21.37 6.18 -9.43
N GLU A 106 -22.19 5.84 -10.42
CA GLU A 106 -23.59 5.45 -10.20
C GLU A 106 -23.70 4.17 -9.36
N THR A 107 -22.91 3.15 -9.68
CA THR A 107 -22.89 1.88 -8.92
C THR A 107 -22.52 2.10 -7.46
N ILE A 108 -21.48 2.90 -7.19
CA ILE A 108 -21.08 3.26 -5.82
C ILE A 108 -22.19 4.03 -5.12
N THR A 109 -22.78 5.02 -5.78
CA THR A 109 -23.89 5.81 -5.25
C THR A 109 -25.05 4.92 -4.82
N ASN A 110 -25.49 4.03 -5.72
CA ASN A 110 -26.59 3.11 -5.47
C ASN A 110 -26.29 2.15 -4.32
N TYR A 111 -25.05 1.64 -4.23
CA TYR A 111 -24.62 0.79 -3.13
C TYR A 111 -24.75 1.51 -1.77
N TYR A 112 -24.22 2.73 -1.64
CA TYR A 112 -24.29 3.47 -0.38
C TYR A 112 -25.71 3.88 -0.01
N ASN A 113 -26.51 4.33 -0.98
CA ASN A 113 -27.90 4.68 -0.73
C ASN A 113 -28.74 3.46 -0.31
N THR A 114 -28.49 2.28 -0.91
CA THR A 114 -29.23 1.04 -0.61
C THR A 114 -28.85 0.45 0.74
N TYR A 115 -27.56 0.30 1.02
CA TYR A 115 -27.08 -0.47 2.18
C TYR A 115 -26.78 0.38 3.41
N TYR A 116 -26.54 1.68 3.23
CA TYR A 116 -26.17 2.59 4.32
C TYR A 116 -27.17 3.75 4.48
N ASN A 117 -28.30 3.70 3.79
CA ASN A 117 -29.36 4.72 3.83
C ASN A 117 -28.81 6.15 3.63
N CYS A 118 -27.82 6.27 2.75
CA CYS A 118 -27.25 7.56 2.35
C CYS A 118 -28.19 8.30 1.39
N ASN A 119 -27.95 9.60 1.22
CA ASN A 119 -28.62 10.43 0.21
C ASN A 119 -27.56 11.18 -0.61
N ILE A 120 -26.75 10.42 -1.35
CA ILE A 120 -25.71 10.96 -2.22
C ILE A 120 -26.11 10.78 -3.69
N THR A 121 -25.59 11.65 -4.55
CA THR A 121 -25.70 11.54 -6.01
C THR A 121 -24.32 11.23 -6.61
N PRO A 122 -24.23 10.81 -7.90
CA PRO A 122 -22.95 10.57 -8.54
C PRO A 122 -22.00 11.77 -8.46
N GLU A 123 -22.51 12.99 -8.44
CA GLU A 123 -21.76 14.25 -8.29
C GLU A 123 -21.00 14.34 -6.97
N ASN A 124 -21.46 13.64 -5.93
CA ASN A 124 -20.75 13.55 -4.64
C ASN A 124 -19.61 12.52 -4.63
N VAL A 125 -19.48 11.70 -5.69
CA VAL A 125 -18.50 10.60 -5.77
C VAL A 125 -17.36 10.97 -6.71
N MET A 126 -16.12 10.82 -6.21
CA MET A 126 -14.88 10.96 -6.98
C MET A 126 -14.10 9.64 -6.94
N ILE A 127 -13.56 9.21 -8.07
CA ILE A 127 -12.82 7.94 -8.17
C ILE A 127 -11.31 8.18 -8.07
N PHE A 128 -10.65 7.43 -7.20
CA PHE A 128 -9.20 7.46 -7.00
C PHE A 128 -8.59 6.06 -7.14
N ALA A 129 -7.28 5.99 -7.40
CA ALA A 129 -6.51 4.76 -7.45
C ALA A 129 -6.25 4.22 -6.02
N GLY A 130 -7.31 3.74 -5.37
CA GLY A 130 -7.30 3.19 -4.02
C GLY A 130 -7.37 4.24 -2.90
N GLY A 131 -7.52 3.73 -1.67
CA GLY A 131 -7.78 4.57 -0.49
C GLY A 131 -6.65 5.56 -0.17
N ARG A 132 -5.38 5.19 -0.41
CA ARG A 132 -4.23 6.07 -0.15
C ARG A 132 -4.30 7.37 -0.95
N GLN A 133 -4.63 7.28 -2.25
CA GLN A 133 -4.74 8.46 -3.11
C GLN A 133 -5.99 9.29 -2.79
N GLY A 134 -7.08 8.64 -2.39
CA GLY A 134 -8.26 9.32 -1.89
C GLY A 134 -7.97 10.15 -0.64
N ILE A 135 -7.31 9.56 0.35
CA ILE A 135 -6.91 10.27 1.59
C ILE A 135 -5.98 11.44 1.26
N PHE A 136 -4.92 11.21 0.47
CA PHE A 136 -3.99 12.26 0.09
C PHE A 136 -4.70 13.44 -0.58
N SER A 137 -5.62 13.15 -1.50
CA SER A 137 -6.41 14.17 -2.20
C SER A 137 -7.31 14.95 -1.23
N VAL A 138 -7.99 14.26 -0.31
CA VAL A 138 -8.81 14.92 0.74
C VAL A 138 -7.94 15.87 1.56
N LEU A 139 -6.76 15.42 2.00
CA LEU A 139 -5.82 16.24 2.77
C LEU A 139 -5.34 17.47 1.97
N ALA A 140 -5.05 17.31 0.69
CA ALA A 140 -4.59 18.38 -0.19
C ALA A 140 -5.64 19.50 -0.41
N PHE A 141 -6.94 19.15 -0.34
CA PHE A 141 -8.04 20.10 -0.54
C PHE A 141 -8.70 20.58 0.78
N LEU A 142 -8.11 20.29 1.94
CA LEU A 142 -8.64 20.78 3.21
C LEU A 142 -8.63 22.30 3.26
N LYS A 143 -9.74 22.86 3.73
CA LYS A 143 -9.80 24.28 4.04
C LYS A 143 -8.89 24.58 5.23
N LYS A 144 -8.25 25.75 5.23
CA LYS A 144 -7.28 26.19 6.25
C LYS A 144 -7.79 26.07 7.70
N ASN A 145 -9.11 26.17 7.90
CA ASN A 145 -9.75 26.11 9.21
C ASN A 145 -10.18 24.69 9.64
N VAL A 146 -9.98 23.67 8.81
CA VAL A 146 -10.28 22.27 9.16
C VAL A 146 -9.03 21.66 9.80
N GLN A 147 -9.15 21.27 11.07
CA GLN A 147 -8.10 20.58 11.79
C GLN A 147 -8.31 19.07 11.70
N ILE A 148 -7.25 18.34 11.36
CA ILE A 148 -7.24 16.88 11.38
C ILE A 148 -6.29 16.41 12.48
N ARG A 149 -6.75 15.44 13.26
CA ARG A 149 -5.89 14.67 14.15
C ARG A 149 -5.55 13.36 13.46
N ILE A 150 -4.27 13.17 13.17
CA ILE A 150 -3.75 11.88 12.79
C ILE A 150 -3.51 11.14 14.11
N GLY A 151 -4.25 10.05 14.34
CA GLY A 151 -3.98 9.18 15.47
C GLY A 151 -2.59 8.58 15.30
N ASN A 152 -1.68 8.92 16.20
CA ASN A 152 -0.43 8.18 16.35
C ASN A 152 -0.67 7.08 17.38
N VAL A 153 -0.33 5.84 17.03
CA VAL A 153 -0.39 4.70 17.95
C VAL A 153 0.94 4.59 18.67
#